data_AF-A0A832IHT4-F1
#
_entry.id   AF-A0A832IHT4-F1
#
_cell.length_a   1.000
_cell.length_b   1.000
_cell.length_c   1.000
_cell.angle_alpha   90.00
_cell.angle_beta   90.00
_cell.angle_gamma   90.00
#
_symmetry.space_group_name_H-M   'P 1'
#
loop_
_entity.id
_entity.type
_entity.pdbx_description
1 polymer ?
#
loop_
_entity_poly.entity_id
_entity_poly.type
_entity_poly.pdbx_seq_one_letter_code
_entity_poly.pdbx_strand_id
1 'polypeptide(L)'
;KQGVLLLNATLTVRAHQAGSHQHKGWETFTDAVISNISQLKENVVFLLWGGFAKKKGAKIDTSKHYVLTGGHPSPLSANRGFWFGNKHFSKTNAFIKRKGLQVIDW
;
A
#
# COMPACT_ATOMS: atom_id res chain seq x y z
N LYS A 1 -9.84 10.03 -7.43
CA LYS A 1 -11.06 10.80 -7.04
C LYS A 1 -11.75 10.21 -5.81
N GLN A 2 -11.87 8.88 -5.66
CA GLN A 2 -12.56 8.22 -4.52
C GLN A 2 -11.73 8.04 -3.23
N GLY A 3 -10.66 8.81 -3.04
CA GLY A 3 -9.81 8.69 -1.83
C GLY A 3 -8.78 7.55 -1.84
N VAL A 4 -8.50 6.94 -3.00
CA VAL A 4 -7.40 5.96 -3.15
C VAL A 4 -6.08 6.69 -3.44
N LEU A 5 -5.12 6.57 -2.53
CA LEU A 5 -3.75 7.05 -2.73
C LEU A 5 -2.88 5.91 -3.30
N LEU A 6 -2.44 6.06 -4.54
CA LEU A 6 -1.50 5.14 -5.19
C LEU A 6 -0.08 5.69 -5.00
N LEU A 7 0.61 5.20 -3.96
CA LEU A 7 1.95 5.66 -3.61
C LEU A 7 3.01 4.64 -3.99
N ASN A 8 3.92 5.02 -4.88
CA ASN A 8 5.11 4.23 -5.15
C ASN A 8 6.15 4.41 -4.04
N ALA A 9 6.97 3.39 -3.86
CA ALA A 9 8.13 3.39 -2.97
C ALA A 9 9.22 4.41 -3.35
N THR A 10 9.41 4.59 -4.66
CA THR A 10 10.26 5.60 -5.29
C THR A 10 9.41 6.31 -6.33
N LEU A 11 9.50 7.64 -6.42
CA LEU A 11 8.56 8.41 -7.28
C LEU A 11 9.10 8.67 -8.69
N THR A 12 10.34 8.26 -8.98
CA THR A 12 10.95 8.39 -10.31
C THR A 12 11.80 7.17 -10.61
N VAL A 13 12.03 6.91 -11.89
CA VAL A 13 12.89 5.84 -12.40
C VAL A 13 13.47 6.27 -13.74
N ARG A 14 14.68 5.80 -14.09
CA ARG A 14 15.25 5.98 -15.42
C ARG A 14 14.62 4.95 -16.36
N ALA A 15 14.39 5.35 -17.60
CA ALA A 15 13.83 4.46 -18.61
C ALA A 15 14.66 3.17 -18.70
N HIS A 16 13.96 2.02 -18.74
CA HIS A 16 14.53 0.67 -18.81
C HIS A 16 15.47 0.26 -17.67
N GLN A 17 15.54 1.02 -16.57
CA GLN A 17 16.39 0.69 -15.42
C GLN A 17 15.56 0.62 -14.14
N ALA A 18 14.91 -0.52 -13.92
CA ALA A 18 14.11 -0.76 -12.72
C ALA A 18 14.94 -0.48 -11.45
N GLY A 19 14.39 0.34 -10.55
CA GLY A 19 15.04 0.68 -9.29
C GLY A 19 16.20 1.68 -9.37
N SER A 20 16.45 2.33 -10.52
CA SER A 20 17.58 3.25 -10.71
C SER A 20 17.67 4.41 -9.71
N HIS A 21 16.54 4.81 -9.09
CA HIS A 21 16.48 5.87 -8.10
C HIS A 21 16.14 5.36 -6.69
N GLN A 22 16.31 4.06 -6.44
CA GLN A 22 16.31 3.54 -5.07
C GLN A 22 17.46 4.14 -4.27
N HIS A 23 17.21 4.39 -2.99
CA HIS A 23 18.15 4.97 -2.03
C HIS A 23 18.63 6.38 -2.41
N LYS A 24 17.81 7.12 -3.17
CA LYS A 24 18.09 8.53 -3.57
C LYS A 24 17.23 9.55 -2.81
N GLY A 25 16.58 9.13 -1.72
CA GLY A 25 15.83 10.02 -0.81
C GLY A 25 14.31 9.95 -0.94
N TRP A 26 13.78 9.33 -2.01
CA TRP A 26 12.34 9.10 -2.15
C TRP A 26 11.76 8.25 -1.01
N GLU A 27 12.57 7.36 -0.44
CA GLU A 27 12.16 6.52 0.67
C GLU A 27 11.82 7.35 1.90
N THR A 28 12.62 8.38 2.20
CA THR A 28 12.38 9.31 3.32
C THR A 28 11.05 10.04 3.13
N PHE A 29 10.80 10.55 1.93
CA PHE A 29 9.56 11.25 1.62
C PHE A 29 8.34 10.32 1.74
N THR A 30 8.38 9.17 1.08
CA THR A 30 7.25 8.23 1.07
C THR A 30 6.99 7.64 2.46
N ASP A 31 8.04 7.45 3.26
CA ASP A 31 7.90 7.06 4.66
C ASP A 31 7.22 8.16 5.49
N ALA A 32 7.63 9.42 5.32
CA ALA A 32 6.99 10.54 6.00
C ALA A 32 5.51 10.66 5.63
N VAL A 33 5.15 10.41 4.37
CA VAL A 33 3.74 10.35 3.93
C VAL A 33 2.97 9.26 4.68
N ILE A 34 3.51 8.04 4.73
CA ILE A 34 2.85 6.91 5.44
C ILE A 34 2.69 7.21 6.93
N SER A 35 3.74 7.73 7.58
CA SER A 35 3.70 8.12 8.99
C SER A 35 2.66 9.20 9.26
N ASN A 36 2.60 10.26 8.43
CA ASN A 36 1.63 11.32 8.59
C ASN A 36 0.19 10.83 8.39
N ILE A 37 -0.06 9.96 7.41
CA ILE A 37 -1.39 9.35 7.24
C ILE A 37 -1.76 8.53 8.47
N SER A 38 -0.82 7.71 8.97
CA SER A 38 -1.08 6.88 10.15
C SER A 38 -1.33 7.71 11.42
N GLN A 39 -0.65 8.85 11.56
CA GLN A 39 -0.80 9.70 12.72
C GLN A 39 -2.09 10.53 12.66
N LEU A 40 -2.37 11.16 11.52
CA LEU A 40 -3.39 12.20 11.39
C LEU A 40 -4.77 11.67 10.95
N LYS A 41 -4.87 10.40 10.55
CA LYS A 41 -6.12 9.79 10.09
C LYS A 41 -6.46 8.58 10.96
N GLU A 42 -7.67 8.08 10.75
CA GLU A 42 -8.20 6.86 11.36
C GLU A 42 -8.96 6.06 10.32
N ASN A 43 -9.11 4.75 10.54
CA ASN A 43 -9.87 3.84 9.67
C ASN A 43 -9.40 3.83 8.20
N VAL A 44 -8.15 4.22 7.95
CA VAL A 44 -7.49 4.06 6.64
C VAL A 44 -7.14 2.58 6.42
N VAL A 45 -7.33 2.11 5.19
CA VAL A 45 -6.91 0.77 4.76
C VAL A 45 -5.59 0.86 4.01
N PHE A 46 -4.56 0.17 4.50
CA PHE A 46 -3.25 0.09 3.85
C PHE A 46 -3.09 -1.25 3.13
N LEU A 47 -2.88 -1.20 1.81
CA LEU A 47 -2.62 -2.37 0.97
C LEU A 47 -1.11 -2.48 0.72
N LEU A 48 -0.46 -3.46 1.37
CA LEU A 48 0.99 -3.63 1.31
C LEU A 48 1.37 -4.86 0.49
N TRP A 49 1.77 -4.61 -0.76
CA TRP A 49 2.07 -5.66 -1.73
C TRP A 49 3.57 -5.81 -1.97
N GLY A 50 4.11 -6.98 -1.63
CA GLY A 50 5.55 -7.27 -1.74
C GLY A 50 6.37 -6.86 -0.51
N GLY A 51 7.61 -7.37 -0.45
CA GLY A 51 8.47 -7.23 0.74
C GLY A 51 8.79 -5.79 1.09
N PHE A 52 9.00 -4.92 0.10
CA PHE A 52 9.34 -3.52 0.34
C PHE A 52 8.17 -2.73 0.95
N ALA A 53 6.95 -2.93 0.45
CA ALA A 53 5.75 -2.33 1.01
C ALA A 53 5.50 -2.81 2.45
N LYS A 54 5.69 -4.11 2.71
CA LYS A 54 5.59 -4.68 4.07
C LYS A 54 6.56 -4.02 5.04
N LYS A 55 7.82 -3.78 4.63
CA LYS A 55 8.82 -3.08 5.46
C LYS A 55 8.39 -1.66 5.81
N LYS A 56 7.89 -0.88 4.84
CA LYS A 56 7.34 0.46 5.10
C LYS A 56 6.14 0.44 6.04
N GLY A 57 5.35 -0.64 6.01
CA GLY A 57 4.21 -0.84 6.88
C GLY A 57 4.51 -0.88 8.38
N ALA A 58 5.78 -1.06 8.78
CA ALA A 58 6.18 -1.02 10.19
C ALA A 58 5.87 0.33 10.88
N LYS A 59 5.64 1.39 10.10
CA LYS A 59 5.32 2.75 10.59
C LYS A 59 3.81 2.99 10.78
N ILE A 60 2.97 1.99 10.50
CA ILE A 60 1.51 2.11 10.59
C ILE A 60 1.04 1.63 11.96
N ASP A 61 0.25 2.46 12.63
CA ASP A 61 -0.48 2.09 13.83
C ASP A 61 -1.67 1.19 13.48
N THR A 62 -1.50 -0.12 13.69
CA THR A 62 -2.52 -1.13 13.37
C THR A 62 -3.71 -1.13 14.33
N SER A 63 -3.65 -0.40 15.44
CA SER A 63 -4.81 -0.20 16.32
C SER A 63 -5.84 0.76 15.70
N LYS A 64 -5.36 1.72 14.89
CA LYS A 64 -6.18 2.74 14.22
C LYS A 64 -6.57 2.38 12.79
N HIS A 65 -5.83 1.47 12.17
CA HIS A 65 -5.87 1.23 10.73
C HIS A 65 -6.02 -0.25 10.37
N TYR A 66 -6.52 -0.51 9.16
CA TYR A 66 -6.63 -1.86 8.65
C TYR A 66 -5.52 -2.14 7.63
N VAL A 67 -4.66 -3.11 7.94
CA VAL A 67 -3.52 -3.45 7.09
C VAL A 67 -3.77 -4.80 6.41
N LEU A 68 -3.69 -4.82 5.09
CA LEU A 68 -3.77 -6.03 4.28
C LEU A 68 -2.45 -6.23 3.56
N THR A 69 -1.81 -7.38 3.77
CA THR A 69 -0.51 -7.69 3.17
C THR A 69 -0.60 -8.87 2.20
N GLY A 70 0.20 -8.85 1.13
CA GLY A 70 0.19 -9.90 0.11
C GLY A 70 1.49 -9.95 -0.69
N GLY A 71 1.57 -10.87 -1.66
CA GLY A 71 2.62 -10.86 -2.67
C GLY A 71 2.57 -9.60 -3.54
N HIS A 72 3.61 -9.37 -4.35
CA HIS A 72 3.60 -8.27 -5.31
C HIS A 72 2.83 -8.69 -6.58
N PRO A 73 2.08 -7.80 -7.25
CA PRO A 73 1.34 -8.14 -8.48
C PRO A 73 2.23 -8.46 -9.69
N SER A 74 3.53 -8.11 -9.64
CA SER A 74 4.49 -8.42 -10.71
C SER A 74 4.52 -9.93 -11.01
N PRO A 75 4.68 -10.34 -12.29
CA PRO A 75 4.76 -11.74 -12.70
C PRO A 75 5.73 -12.58 -11.88
N LEU A 76 6.87 -11.99 -11.45
CA LEU A 76 7.90 -12.66 -10.64
C LEU A 76 7.37 -13.20 -9.30
N SER A 77 6.35 -12.55 -8.74
CA SER A 77 5.70 -12.95 -7.48
C SER A 77 4.32 -13.55 -7.71
N ALA A 78 3.56 -13.05 -8.68
CA ALA A 78 2.19 -13.49 -8.94
C ALA A 78 2.14 -14.93 -9.47
N ASN A 79 3.04 -15.27 -10.41
CA ASN A 79 3.11 -16.62 -10.99
C ASN A 79 3.59 -17.67 -9.98
N ARG A 80 4.16 -17.24 -8.86
CA ARG A 80 4.53 -18.09 -7.72
C ARG A 80 3.38 -18.30 -6.73
N GLY A 81 2.18 -17.84 -7.04
CA GLY A 81 0.97 -18.02 -6.22
C GLY A 81 0.80 -17.02 -5.07
N PHE A 82 1.65 -15.99 -4.95
CA PHE A 82 1.58 -15.06 -3.81
C PHE A 82 0.60 -13.90 -3.99
N TRP A 83 0.08 -13.69 -5.20
CA TRP A 83 -0.80 -12.56 -5.53
C TRP A 83 -2.28 -12.95 -5.59
N PHE A 84 -2.60 -13.99 -6.35
CA PHE A 84 -3.98 -14.34 -6.67
C PHE A 84 -4.75 -14.85 -5.43
N GLY A 85 -6.07 -14.60 -5.41
CA GLY A 85 -6.95 -15.01 -4.31
C GLY A 85 -6.91 -14.13 -3.06
N ASN A 86 -6.10 -13.06 -3.03
CA ASN A 86 -5.94 -12.22 -1.83
C ASN A 86 -7.23 -11.48 -1.40
N LYS A 87 -8.11 -11.15 -2.36
CA LYS A 87 -9.39 -10.43 -2.17
C LYS A 87 -9.25 -9.07 -1.48
N HIS A 88 -8.14 -8.35 -1.69
CA HIS A 88 -7.87 -7.09 -0.98
C HIS A 88 -8.91 -6.00 -1.25
N PHE A 89 -9.38 -5.86 -2.49
CA PHE A 89 -10.38 -4.85 -2.86
C PHE A 89 -11.72 -5.05 -2.15
N SER A 90 -12.26 -6.28 -2.17
CA SER A 90 -13.51 -6.60 -1.47
C SER A 90 -13.36 -6.55 0.04
N LYS A 91 -12.23 -6.99 0.61
CA LYS A 91 -11.92 -6.84 2.04
C LYS A 91 -11.84 -5.36 2.45
N THR A 92 -11.28 -4.51 1.60
CA THR A 92 -11.24 -3.05 1.80
C THR A 92 -12.64 -2.48 1.88
N ASN A 93 -13.48 -2.78 0.87
CA ASN A 93 -14.88 -2.33 0.86
C ASN A 93 -15.68 -2.86 2.06
N ALA A 94 -15.46 -4.12 2.46
CA ALA A 94 -16.09 -4.68 3.65
C ALA A 94 -15.67 -3.94 4.93
N PHE A 95 -14.39 -3.58 5.07
CA PHE A 95 -13.91 -2.82 6.23
C PHE A 95 -14.51 -1.41 6.28
N ILE A 96 -14.41 -0.64 5.19
CA ILE A 96 -14.87 0.76 5.19
C ILE A 96 -16.40 0.84 5.31
N LYS A 97 -17.15 -0.12 4.75
CA LYS A 97 -18.60 -0.23 4.95
C LYS A 97 -18.97 -0.45 6.42
N ARG A 98 -18.25 -1.30 7.15
CA ARG A 98 -18.46 -1.50 8.61
C ARG A 98 -18.15 -0.25 9.44
N LYS A 99 -17.31 0.65 8.91
CA LYS A 99 -17.01 1.94 9.54
C LYS A 99 -17.96 3.06 9.10
N GLY A 100 -19.01 2.74 8.35
CA GLY A 100 -19.97 3.71 7.85
C GLY A 100 -19.43 4.62 6.74
N LEU A 101 -18.31 4.25 6.13
CA LEU A 101 -17.67 5.01 5.04
C LEU A 101 -18.19 4.53 3.69
N GLN A 102 -18.18 5.44 2.70
CA GLN A 102 -18.54 5.12 1.32
C GLN A 102 -17.56 4.10 0.73
N VAL A 103 -18.10 3.08 0.07
CA VAL A 103 -17.30 2.04 -0.58
C VAL A 103 -16.61 2.57 -1.84
N ILE A 104 -15.48 1.97 -2.21
CA ILE A 104 -14.77 2.28 -3.44
C ILE A 104 -15.38 1.48 -4.59
N ASP A 105 -15.61 2.15 -5.71
CA ASP A 105 -15.84 1.50 -7.01
C ASP A 105 -14.46 1.24 -7.64
N TRP A 106 -14.08 -0.03 -7.78
CA TRP A 106 -12.70 -0.45 -8.08
C TRP A 106 -12.44 -0.65 -9.56
#